data_AF-A0A962W094-F1
#
_entry.id   AF-A0A962W094-F1
#
_cell.length_a   1.000
_cell.length_b   1.000
_cell.length_c   1.000
_cell.angle_alpha   90.00
_cell.angle_beta   90.00
_cell.angle_gamma   90.00
#
_symmetry.space_group_name_H-M   'P 1'
#
loop_
_entity.id
_entity.type
_entity.pdbx_description
1 polymer ?
#
loop_
_entity_poly.entity_id
_entity_poly.type
_entity_poly.pdbx_seq_one_letter_code
_entity_poly.pdbx_strand_id
1 'polypeptide(L)'
;MAEAVVAALEEGDTLVVEAGTGTGKTYAYLIPALLSGARVIISTGTRHLQDQLYHQDLPVVRQALNVPVRTALLKGRGNYLCRYRLQATEQAGRLSSREQVAEL
;
A
#
# COMPACT_ATOMS: atom_id res chain seq x y z
N MET A 1 -20.33 -4.03 6.36
CA MET A 1 -18.95 -3.56 6.61
C MET A 1 -18.71 -2.17 6.05
N ALA A 2 -18.90 -1.91 4.75
CA ALA A 2 -18.61 -0.60 4.16
C ALA A 2 -19.36 0.56 4.84
N GLU A 3 -20.66 0.42 5.08
CA GLU A 3 -21.48 1.41 5.80
C GLU A 3 -20.93 1.70 7.21
N ALA A 4 -20.53 0.67 7.95
CA ALA A 4 -19.92 0.83 9.27
C ALA A 4 -18.59 1.60 9.19
N VAL A 5 -17.79 1.38 8.14
CA VAL A 5 -16.54 2.14 7.91
C VAL A 5 -16.85 3.60 7.59
N VAL A 6 -17.90 3.90 6.79
CA VAL A 6 -18.34 5.28 6.53
C VAL A 6 -18.71 5.97 7.84
N ALA A 7 -19.59 5.37 8.64
CA ALA A 7 -20.01 5.94 9.92
C ALA A 7 -18.82 6.23 10.84
N ALA A 8 -17.89 5.27 10.98
CA ALA A 8 -16.69 5.46 11.80
C ALA A 8 -15.77 6.57 11.28
N LEU A 9 -15.63 6.74 9.96
CA LEU A 9 -14.84 7.83 9.37
C LEU A 9 -15.51 9.20 9.57
N GLU A 10 -16.83 9.29 9.47
CA GLU A 10 -17.60 10.52 9.65
C GLU A 10 -17.66 10.96 11.11
N GLU A 11 -17.84 10.01 12.03
CA GLU A 11 -17.95 10.24 13.48
C GLU A 11 -16.57 10.37 14.16
N GLY A 12 -15.49 9.92 13.49
CA GLY A 12 -14.15 9.88 14.07
C GLY A 12 -13.96 8.75 15.09
N ASP A 13 -14.77 7.71 14.98
CA ASP A 13 -14.85 6.60 15.92
C ASP A 13 -13.92 5.43 15.58
N THR A 14 -13.72 4.54 16.55
CA THR A 14 -12.95 3.31 16.37
C THR A 14 -13.87 2.13 16.05
N LEU A 15 -13.68 1.52 14.87
CA LEU A 15 -14.41 0.35 14.43
C LEU A 15 -13.51 -0.90 14.41
N VAL A 16 -13.99 -2.00 15.00
CA VAL A 16 -13.39 -3.33 14.90
C VAL A 16 -14.33 -4.24 14.12
N VAL A 17 -13.80 -4.89 13.06
CA VAL A 17 -14.56 -5.82 12.22
C VAL A 17 -13.76 -7.09 12.03
N GLU A 18 -14.39 -8.24 12.27
CA GLU A 18 -13.88 -9.54 11.82
C GLU A 18 -14.50 -9.88 10.46
N ALA A 19 -13.66 -10.18 9.47
CA ALA A 19 -14.09 -10.53 8.12
C ALA A 19 -13.24 -11.66 7.55
N GLY A 20 -13.90 -12.74 7.13
CA GLY A 20 -13.24 -13.89 6.50
C GLY A 20 -12.53 -13.55 5.19
N THR A 21 -11.71 -14.47 4.70
CA THR A 21 -11.14 -14.40 3.34
C THR A 21 -12.26 -14.42 2.29
N GLY A 22 -12.06 -13.71 1.17
CA GLY A 22 -13.04 -13.65 0.08
C GLY A 22 -14.29 -12.78 0.31
N THR A 23 -14.51 -12.24 1.51
CA THR A 23 -15.71 -11.45 1.86
C THR A 23 -15.73 -10.01 1.32
N GLY A 24 -14.73 -9.61 0.53
CA GLY A 24 -14.65 -8.24 0.00
C GLY A 24 -14.15 -7.18 0.99
N LYS A 25 -13.52 -7.57 2.10
CA LYS A 25 -12.99 -6.65 3.12
C LYS A 25 -12.16 -5.49 2.55
N THR A 26 -11.36 -5.76 1.52
CA THR A 26 -10.50 -4.74 0.88
C THR A 26 -11.31 -3.61 0.27
N TYR A 27 -12.34 -3.94 -0.50
CA TYR A 27 -13.22 -2.93 -1.10
C TYR A 27 -14.09 -2.23 -0.07
N ALA A 28 -14.50 -2.96 0.98
CA ALA A 28 -15.32 -2.41 2.05
C ALA A 28 -14.63 -1.28 2.82
N TYR A 29 -13.29 -1.24 2.92
CA TYR A 29 -12.58 -0.08 3.47
C TYR A 29 -12.02 0.87 2.39
N LEU A 30 -11.67 0.39 1.17
CA LEU A 30 -11.10 1.25 0.13
C LEU A 30 -12.10 2.25 -0.43
N ILE A 31 -13.32 1.81 -0.74
CA ILE A 31 -14.36 2.67 -1.30
C ILE A 31 -14.65 3.87 -0.38
N PRO A 32 -14.99 3.67 0.91
CA PRO A 32 -15.26 4.79 1.80
C PRO A 32 -14.02 5.65 2.05
N ALA A 33 -12.83 5.05 2.14
CA ALA A 33 -11.59 5.81 2.29
C ALA A 33 -11.36 6.79 1.13
N LEU A 34 -11.57 6.35 -0.12
CA LEU A 34 -11.37 7.20 -1.30
C LEU A 34 -12.46 8.27 -1.46
N LEU A 35 -13.69 7.97 -1.03
CA LEU A 35 -14.81 8.92 -1.09
C LEU A 35 -14.82 9.93 0.06
N SER A 36 -14.17 9.63 1.19
CA SER A 36 -14.15 10.49 2.37
C SER A 36 -13.51 11.87 2.15
N GLY A 37 -12.65 12.01 1.13
CA GLY A 37 -11.82 13.21 0.93
C GLY A 37 -10.73 13.42 2.01
N ALA A 38 -10.67 12.55 3.02
CA ALA A 38 -9.69 12.62 4.09
C ALA A 38 -8.33 12.05 3.67
N ARG A 39 -7.29 12.38 4.43
CA ARG A 39 -5.98 11.72 4.31
C ARG A 39 -6.05 10.39 5.05
N VAL A 40 -6.05 9.29 4.30
CA VAL A 40 -6.17 7.93 4.87
C VAL A 40 -4.86 7.17 4.72
N ILE A 41 -4.45 6.48 5.79
CA ILE A 41 -3.36 5.50 5.79
C ILE A 41 -3.98 4.11 5.89
N ILE A 42 -3.60 3.23 4.97
CA ILE A 42 -4.02 1.82 5.00
C ILE A 42 -2.79 0.96 5.28
N SER A 43 -2.84 0.23 6.38
CA SER A 43 -1.79 -0.69 6.82
C SER A 43 -2.23 -2.13 6.62
N THR A 44 -1.31 -3.00 6.21
CA THR A 44 -1.56 -4.44 5.99
C THR A 44 -0.38 -5.27 6.47
N GLY A 45 -0.61 -6.57 6.72
CA GLY A 45 0.31 -7.42 7.47
C GLY A 45 1.60 -7.81 6.74
N THR A 46 1.63 -7.79 5.40
CA THR A 46 2.82 -8.19 4.63
C THR A 46 3.05 -7.29 3.43
N ARG A 47 4.31 -7.24 2.94
CA ARG A 47 4.67 -6.53 1.71
C ARG A 47 3.88 -7.03 0.51
N HIS A 48 3.67 -8.34 0.41
CA HIS A 48 2.92 -8.92 -0.71
C HIS A 48 1.46 -8.46 -0.71
N LEU A 49 0.80 -8.45 0.46
CA LEU A 49 -0.56 -7.92 0.60
C LEU A 49 -0.61 -6.42 0.30
N GLN A 50 0.45 -5.68 0.65
CA GLN A 50 0.56 -4.26 0.33
C GLN A 50 0.66 -4.03 -1.18
N ASP A 51 1.46 -4.83 -1.88
CA ASP A 51 1.63 -4.76 -3.33
C ASP A 51 0.33 -5.14 -4.04
N GLN A 52 -0.36 -6.19 -3.61
CA GLN A 52 -1.67 -6.57 -4.14
C GLN A 52 -2.67 -5.43 -3.97
N LEU A 53 -2.78 -4.86 -2.76
CA LEU A 53 -3.69 -3.75 -2.48
C LEU A 53 -3.39 -2.56 -3.39
N TYR A 54 -2.12 -2.17 -3.50
CA TYR A 54 -1.73 -0.94 -4.19
C TYR A 54 -1.74 -1.06 -5.71
N HIS A 55 -1.32 -2.21 -6.27
CA HIS A 55 -1.17 -2.38 -7.71
C HIS A 55 -2.36 -3.08 -8.38
N GLN A 56 -3.23 -3.74 -7.61
CA GLN A 56 -4.39 -4.46 -8.16
C GLN A 56 -5.71 -3.89 -7.64
N ASP A 57 -5.94 -3.93 -6.32
CA ASP A 57 -7.26 -3.59 -5.76
C ASP A 57 -7.57 -2.09 -5.86
N LEU A 58 -6.61 -1.24 -5.50
CA LEU A 58 -6.75 0.22 -5.51
C LEU A 58 -7.00 0.78 -6.93
N PRO A 59 -6.28 0.39 -8.00
CA PRO A 59 -6.59 0.83 -9.35
C PRO A 59 -8.00 0.46 -9.80
N VAL A 60 -8.48 -0.75 -9.47
CA VAL A 60 -9.84 -1.20 -9.82
C VAL A 60 -10.89 -0.29 -9.18
N VAL A 61 -10.78 -0.03 -7.87
CA VAL A 61 -11.73 0.85 -7.17
C VAL A 61 -11.64 2.28 -7.67
N ARG A 62 -10.42 2.80 -7.87
CA ARG A 62 -10.21 4.17 -8.35
C ARG A 62 -10.80 4.37 -9.75
N GLN A 63 -10.64 3.40 -10.65
CA GLN A 63 -11.22 3.43 -11.99
C GLN A 63 -12.75 3.39 -11.94
N ALA A 64 -13.32 2.52 -11.11
CA ALA A 64 -14.77 2.39 -10.97
C ALA A 64 -15.42 3.66 -10.40
N LEU A 65 -14.77 4.31 -9.44
CA LEU A 65 -15.28 5.53 -8.80
C LEU A 65 -14.96 6.82 -9.56
N ASN A 66 -14.04 6.77 -10.53
CA ASN A 66 -13.56 7.92 -11.30
C ASN A 66 -13.15 9.14 -10.43
N VAL A 67 -12.47 8.87 -9.30
CA VAL A 67 -12.07 9.90 -8.33
C VAL A 67 -10.60 10.35 -8.54
N PRO A 68 -10.31 11.66 -8.49
CA PRO A 68 -8.97 12.20 -8.69
C PRO A 68 -8.15 12.15 -7.39
N VAL A 69 -7.85 10.94 -6.89
CA VAL A 69 -7.12 10.74 -5.63
C VAL A 69 -5.62 10.59 -5.88
N ARG A 70 -4.81 11.27 -5.07
CA ARG A 70 -3.36 11.06 -5.01
C ARG A 70 -3.05 9.90 -4.08
N THR A 71 -2.26 8.95 -4.56
CA THR A 71 -1.92 7.74 -3.81
C THR A 71 -0.41 7.57 -3.80
N ALA A 72 0.12 7.01 -2.71
CA ALA A 72 1.54 6.69 -2.60
C ALA A 72 1.71 5.38 -1.82
N LEU A 73 2.77 4.64 -2.16
CA LEU A 73 3.12 3.38 -1.52
C LEU A 73 4.32 3.61 -0.60
N LEU A 74 4.11 3.41 0.71
CA LEU A 74 5.14 3.54 1.73
C LEU A 74 5.68 2.16 2.13
N LYS A 75 6.97 1.93 1.91
CA LYS A 75 7.69 0.75 2.38
C LYS A 75 8.86 1.13 3.29
N GLY A 76 9.38 0.18 4.05
CA GLY A 76 10.63 0.38 4.78
C GLY A 76 11.81 0.59 3.83
N ARG A 77 12.81 1.39 4.22
CA ARG A 77 13.95 1.79 3.38
C ARG A 77 14.66 0.63 2.68
N GLY A 78 14.81 -0.53 3.34
CA GLY A 78 15.41 -1.74 2.77
C GLY A 78 14.59 -2.41 1.65
N ASN A 79 13.45 -1.84 1.27
CA ASN A 79 12.66 -2.27 0.12
C ASN A 79 12.87 -1.37 -1.11
N TYR A 80 13.84 -0.45 -1.04
CA TYR A 80 14.21 0.43 -2.13
C TYR A 80 15.69 0.27 -2.45
N LEU A 81 16.01 0.36 -3.73
CA LEU A 81 17.38 0.35 -4.21
C LEU A 81 18.16 1.54 -3.64
N CYS A 82 19.28 1.25 -2.98
CA CYS A 82 20.23 2.23 -2.51
C CYS A 82 21.04 2.78 -3.69
N ARG A 83 20.64 3.96 -4.19
CA ARG A 83 21.29 4.63 -5.33
C ARG A 83 22.81 4.81 -5.16
N TYR A 84 23.26 5.11 -3.94
CA TYR A 84 24.69 5.24 -3.63
C TYR A 84 25.45 3.93 -3.86
N ARG A 85 24.92 2.81 -3.34
CA ARG A 85 25.54 1.49 -3.50
C ARG A 85 25.48 0.99 -4.94
N LEU A 86 24.39 1.29 -5.65
CA LEU A 86 24.29 1.04 -7.09
C LEU A 86 25.41 1.77 -7.85
N GLN A 87 25.53 3.08 -7.64
CA GLN A 87 26.52 3.91 -8.32
C GLN A 87 27.96 3.47 -8.01
N ALA A 88 28.26 3.12 -6.76
CA ALA A 88 29.56 2.58 -6.38
C ALA A 88 29.87 1.24 -7.08
N THR A 89 28.87 0.38 -7.23
CA THR A 89 29.00 -0.92 -7.92
C THR A 89 29.21 -0.73 -9.42
N GLU A 90 28.47 0.19 -10.04
CA GLU A 90 28.61 0.55 -11.46
C GLU A 90 30.02 1.08 -11.76
N GLN A 91 30.55 1.96 -10.90
CA GLN A 91 31.90 2.50 -11.03
C GLN A 91 32.99 1.44 -10.83
N ALA A 92 32.79 0.50 -9.91
CA ALA A 92 33.72 -0.60 -9.69
C ALA A 92 33.70 -1.63 -10.83
N GLY A 93 32.66 -1.62 -11.68
CA GLY A 93 32.50 -2.54 -12.81
C GLY A 93 32.30 -4.01 -12.42
N ARG A 94 32.11 -4.31 -11.14
CA ARG A 94 31.93 -5.68 -10.62
C ARG A 94 31.15 -5.70 -9.31
N LEU A 95 30.34 -6.74 -9.13
CA LEU A 95 29.84 -7.17 -7.82
C LEU A 95 30.90 -8.08 -7.21
N SER A 96 31.54 -7.64 -6.12
CA SER A 96 32.64 -8.41 -5.54
C SER A 96 32.18 -9.65 -4.74
N SER A 97 30.91 -9.71 -4.35
CA SER A 97 30.30 -10.91 -3.74
C SER A 97 28.78 -10.97 -3.96
N ARG A 98 28.16 -12.14 -3.73
CA ARG A 98 26.69 -12.29 -3.74
C ARG A 98 26.02 -11.53 -2.58
N GLU A 99 26.70 -11.36 -1.46
CA GLU A 99 26.20 -10.62 -0.29
C GLU A 99 25.97 -9.15 -0.63
N GLN A 100 26.86 -8.55 -1.45
CA GLN A 100 26.67 -7.18 -1.93
C GLN A 100 25.40 -6.97 -2.75
N VAL A 101 24.86 -8.03 -3.39
CA VAL A 101 23.60 -7.93 -4.14
C VAL A 101 22.41 -7.74 -3.20
N ALA A 102 22.42 -8.41 -2.04
CA ALA A 102 21.36 -8.26 -1.03
C ALA A 102 21.42 -6.89 -0.32
N GLU A 103 22.53 -6.18 -0.49
CA GLU A 103 22.85 -4.90 0.10
C GLU A 103 22.58 -3.70 -0.82
N LEU A 104 22.32 -3.95 -2.12
CA LEU A 104 21.85 -2.94 -3.07
C LEU A 104 20.42 -2.52 -2.76
#